data_AF-U7L848-F1
#
_entry.id   AF-U7L848-F1
#
_cell.length_a   1.000
_cell.length_b   1.000
_cell.length_c   1.000
_cell.angle_alpha   90.00
_cell.angle_beta   90.00
_cell.angle_gamma   90.00
#
_symmetry.space_group_name_H-M   'P 1'
#
loop_
_entity.id
_entity.type
_entity.pdbx_description
1 polymer ?
#
loop_
_entity_poly.entity_id
_entity_poly.type
_entity_poly.pdbx_seq_one_letter_code
_entity_poly.pdbx_strand_id
1 'polypeptide(L)'
;MNAFDYAQLEDALDYLYDFLDQDLADRVRTEREYVPEGMEGLLADDSLDDYVWLWIKDSGPNGFRQYLRDGGYPEAEVAQAFLWARTEWGMNTPPHIAWLKEDGYEPPVID
;
A
#
# COMPACT_ATOMS: atom_id res chain seq x y z
N MET A 1 1.65 20.03 11.36
CA MET A 1 1.81 18.83 10.53
C MET A 1 0.81 18.94 9.41
N ASN A 2 1.22 18.74 8.17
CA ASN A 2 0.32 18.72 7.01
C ASN A 2 0.09 17.26 6.55
N ALA A 3 -0.80 17.05 5.57
CA ALA A 3 -1.08 15.71 5.05
C ALA A 3 0.17 14.99 4.48
N PHE A 4 1.15 15.74 4.00
CA PHE A 4 2.41 15.20 3.49
C PHE A 4 3.29 14.66 4.61
N ASP A 5 3.46 15.42 5.70
CA ASP A 5 4.25 14.99 6.86
C ASP A 5 3.58 13.77 7.51
N TYR A 6 2.24 13.80 7.56
CA TYR A 6 1.42 12.70 8.08
C TYR A 6 1.58 11.41 7.25
N ALA A 7 1.65 11.52 5.92
CA ALA A 7 1.86 10.40 5.01
C ALA A 7 3.14 9.58 5.26
N GLN A 8 4.09 10.12 6.02
CA GLN A 8 5.39 9.51 6.30
C GLN A 8 5.49 8.98 7.74
N LEU A 9 4.39 8.96 8.51
CA LEU A 9 4.40 8.45 9.87
C LEU A 9 4.20 6.94 9.91
N GLU A 10 4.82 6.32 10.90
CA GLU A 10 4.75 4.88 11.16
C GLU A 10 3.33 4.44 11.58
N ASP A 11 2.48 5.35 12.06
CA ASP A 11 1.05 5.13 12.32
C ASP A 11 0.30 4.54 11.10
N ALA A 12 0.83 4.73 9.88
CA ALA A 12 0.28 4.12 8.68
C ALA A 12 0.39 2.58 8.68
N LEU A 13 1.25 1.99 9.51
CA LEU A 13 1.39 0.54 9.66
C LEU A 13 0.11 -0.11 10.16
N ASP A 14 -0.69 0.55 11.01
CA ASP A 14 -1.96 -0.02 11.47
C ASP A 14 -2.88 -0.32 10.28
N TYR A 15 -2.99 0.63 9.34
CA TYR A 15 -3.77 0.45 8.10
C TYR A 15 -3.14 -0.58 7.17
N LEU A 16 -1.81 -0.60 7.07
CA LEU A 16 -1.11 -1.56 6.23
C LEU A 16 -1.27 -2.99 6.76
N TYR A 17 -1.18 -3.21 8.07
CA TYR A 17 -1.43 -4.52 8.67
C TYR A 17 -2.88 -4.96 8.48
N ASP A 18 -3.85 -4.07 8.68
CA ASP A 18 -5.26 -4.37 8.42
C ASP A 18 -5.50 -4.73 6.94
N PHE A 19 -4.88 -4.01 6.01
CA PHE A 19 -4.94 -4.36 4.58
C PHE A 19 -4.32 -5.74 4.30
N LEU A 20 -3.13 -6.01 4.85
CA LEU A 20 -2.40 -7.25 4.64
C LEU A 20 -3.18 -8.48 5.17
N ASP A 21 -3.93 -8.32 6.27
CA ASP A 21 -4.74 -9.39 6.87
C ASP A 21 -6.11 -9.54 6.20
N GLN A 22 -6.78 -8.43 5.88
CA GLN A 22 -8.20 -8.44 5.53
C GLN A 22 -8.47 -8.31 4.03
N ASP A 23 -7.63 -7.56 3.29
CA ASP A 23 -7.91 -7.15 1.91
C ASP A 23 -6.96 -7.76 0.88
N LEU A 24 -5.73 -8.09 1.29
CA LEU A 24 -4.64 -8.47 0.38
C LEU A 24 -5.01 -9.64 -0.53
N ALA A 25 -5.57 -10.73 0.03
CA ALA A 25 -5.89 -11.92 -0.74
C ALA A 25 -6.89 -11.65 -1.86
N ASP A 26 -7.94 -10.88 -1.57
CA ASP A 26 -8.94 -10.52 -2.57
C ASP A 26 -8.39 -9.49 -3.56
N ARG A 27 -7.50 -8.60 -3.12
CA ARG A 27 -6.82 -7.66 -4.02
C ARG A 27 -5.91 -8.38 -5.01
N VAL A 28 -5.11 -9.34 -4.56
CA VAL A 28 -4.23 -10.16 -5.40
C VAL A 28 -5.05 -10.97 -6.41
N ARG A 29 -6.14 -11.62 -5.97
CA ARG A 29 -7.06 -12.33 -6.88
C ARG A 29 -7.67 -11.40 -7.92
N THR A 30 -8.11 -10.22 -7.50
CA THR A 30 -8.69 -9.22 -8.42
C THR A 30 -7.66 -8.78 -9.46
N GLU A 31 -6.42 -8.49 -9.07
CA GLU A 31 -5.36 -8.12 -10.01
C GLU A 31 -5.04 -9.26 -10.99
N ARG A 32 -5.05 -10.52 -10.52
CA ARG A 32 -4.87 -11.71 -11.37
C ARG A 32 -5.92 -11.84 -12.47
N GLU A 33 -7.16 -11.42 -12.23
CA GLU A 33 -8.22 -11.44 -13.25
C GLU A 33 -7.95 -10.51 -14.45
N TYR A 34 -7.16 -9.45 -14.24
CA TYR A 34 -6.80 -8.50 -15.30
C TYR A 34 -5.50 -8.86 -16.01
N VAL A 35 -4.81 -9.92 -15.57
CA VAL A 35 -3.58 -10.37 -16.21
C VAL A 35 -3.89 -11.27 -17.40
N PRO A 36 -3.42 -10.91 -18.61
CA PRO A 36 -3.60 -11.76 -19.78
C PRO A 36 -2.92 -13.12 -19.60
N GLU A 37 -3.50 -14.17 -20.19
CA GLU A 37 -2.90 -15.50 -20.22
C GLU A 37 -1.44 -15.45 -20.74
N GLY A 38 -0.50 -16.04 -20.01
CA GLY A 38 0.93 -16.06 -20.31
C GLY A 38 1.73 -14.88 -19.75
N MET A 39 1.09 -13.96 -19.02
CA MET A 39 1.72 -12.83 -18.32
C MET A 39 1.62 -12.96 -16.79
N GLU A 40 1.26 -14.13 -16.27
CA GLU A 40 1.05 -14.37 -14.84
C GLU A 40 2.30 -14.03 -14.01
N GLY A 41 3.50 -14.24 -14.55
CA GLY A 41 4.77 -13.86 -13.92
C GLY A 41 5.05 -12.35 -13.86
N LEU A 42 4.16 -11.48 -14.38
CA LEU A 42 4.24 -10.02 -14.21
C LEU A 42 3.53 -9.52 -12.95
N LEU A 43 2.64 -10.34 -12.34
CA LEU A 43 2.27 -10.15 -10.94
C LEU A 43 3.47 -10.61 -10.14
N ALA A 44 4.38 -9.68 -9.91
CA ALA A 44 5.66 -9.90 -9.29
C ALA A 44 5.56 -10.79 -8.05
N ASP A 45 6.46 -11.81 -8.00
CA ASP A 45 6.94 -12.73 -6.94
C ASP A 45 6.15 -12.96 -5.63
N ASP A 46 4.89 -12.52 -5.52
CA ASP A 46 4.11 -12.48 -4.28
C ASP A 46 4.96 -11.89 -3.13
N SER A 47 5.66 -10.78 -3.43
CA SER A 47 6.68 -10.20 -2.56
C SER A 47 6.12 -9.10 -1.65
N LEU A 48 6.81 -8.85 -0.53
CA LEU A 48 6.45 -7.78 0.40
C LEU A 48 6.36 -6.42 -0.31
N ASP A 49 7.31 -6.13 -1.18
CA ASP A 49 7.37 -4.89 -1.94
C ASP A 49 6.12 -4.72 -2.82
N ASP A 50 5.64 -5.80 -3.45
CA ASP A 50 4.43 -5.78 -4.28
C ASP A 50 3.16 -5.58 -3.47
N TYR A 51 3.06 -6.22 -2.30
CA TYR A 51 1.91 -6.06 -1.42
C TYR A 51 1.79 -4.65 -0.86
N VAL A 52 2.91 -4.03 -0.49
CA VAL A 52 2.94 -2.61 -0.11
C VAL A 52 2.53 -1.73 -1.29
N TRP A 53 2.92 -2.07 -2.51
CA TRP A 53 2.48 -1.36 -3.71
C TRP A 53 0.99 -1.51 -4.00
N LEU A 54 0.41 -2.67 -3.74
CA LEU A 54 -1.04 -2.88 -3.83
C LEU A 54 -1.76 -2.00 -2.81
N TRP A 55 -1.29 -1.98 -1.56
CA TRP A 55 -1.85 -1.12 -0.52
C TRP A 55 -1.79 0.37 -0.85
N ILE A 56 -0.67 0.87 -1.38
CA ILE A 56 -0.52 2.27 -1.81
C ILE A 56 -1.54 2.63 -2.89
N LYS A 57 -1.92 1.68 -3.76
CA LYS A 57 -2.87 1.89 -4.86
C LYS A 57 -4.31 1.59 -4.46
N ASP A 58 -4.51 0.93 -3.32
CA ASP A 58 -5.81 0.47 -2.89
C ASP A 58 -6.74 1.65 -2.56
N SER A 59 -8.03 1.44 -2.82
CA SER A 59 -9.09 2.43 -2.62
C SER A 59 -10.13 2.00 -1.59
N GLY A 60 -9.91 0.84 -0.96
CA GLY A 60 -10.70 0.28 0.10
C GLY A 60 -10.45 0.94 1.46
N PRO A 61 -11.12 0.44 2.52
CA PRO A 61 -11.13 1.05 3.84
C PRO A 61 -9.78 0.99 4.56
N ASN A 62 -8.92 0.01 4.25
CA ASN A 62 -7.59 -0.09 4.86
C ASN A 62 -6.48 0.46 3.94
N GLY A 63 -6.83 1.00 2.77
CA GLY A 63 -5.86 1.52 1.81
C GLY A 63 -5.17 2.81 2.28
N PHE A 64 -3.99 3.08 1.73
CA PHE A 64 -3.18 4.26 2.09
C PHE A 64 -3.93 5.59 1.95
N ARG A 65 -4.79 5.73 0.93
CA ARG A 65 -5.58 6.95 0.76
C ARG A 65 -6.62 7.12 1.87
N GLN A 66 -7.14 6.04 2.43
CA GLN A 66 -8.09 6.10 3.54
C GLN A 66 -7.38 6.55 4.82
N TYR A 67 -6.19 6.00 5.11
CA TYR A 67 -5.31 6.50 6.18
C TYR A 67 -5.14 8.02 6.13
N LEU A 68 -4.79 8.58 4.96
CA LEU A 68 -4.62 10.03 4.80
C LEU A 68 -5.89 10.84 5.06
N ARG A 69 -7.07 10.30 4.70
CA ARG A 69 -8.37 10.95 4.95
C ARG A 69 -8.67 11.00 6.45
N ASP A 70 -8.39 9.92 7.16
CA ASP A 70 -8.68 9.80 8.58
C ASP A 70 -7.75 10.65 9.46
N GLY A 71 -6.64 11.15 8.89
CA GLY A 71 -5.84 12.24 9.46
C GLY A 71 -6.56 13.59 9.60
N GLY A 72 -7.77 13.74 9.04
CA GLY A 72 -8.62 14.92 9.22
C GLY A 72 -8.25 16.13 8.35
N TYR A 73 -7.46 15.92 7.30
CA TYR A 73 -7.03 16.97 6.37
C TYR A 73 -8.08 17.23 5.26
N PRO A 74 -8.09 18.42 4.65
CA PRO A 74 -8.94 18.69 3.48
C PRO A 74 -8.64 17.73 2.31
N GLU A 75 -9.66 17.30 1.57
CA GLU A 75 -9.48 16.35 0.44
C GLU A 75 -8.47 16.83 -0.61
N ALA A 76 -8.34 18.15 -0.82
CA ALA A 76 -7.32 18.69 -1.73
C ALA A 76 -5.89 18.42 -1.24
N GLU A 77 -5.65 18.54 0.08
CA GLU A 77 -4.35 18.21 0.67
C GLU A 77 -4.09 16.71 0.65
N VAL A 78 -5.12 15.90 0.98
CA VAL A 78 -5.04 14.44 0.89
C VAL A 78 -4.69 13.99 -0.52
N ALA A 79 -5.37 14.52 -1.54
CA ALA A 79 -5.11 14.17 -2.93
C ALA A 79 -3.68 14.55 -3.37
N GLN A 80 -3.19 15.71 -2.93
CA GLN A 80 -1.83 16.15 -3.22
C GLN A 80 -0.78 15.31 -2.50
N ALA A 81 -0.97 15.03 -1.21
CA ALA A 81 -0.07 14.19 -0.41
C ALA A 81 -0.01 12.76 -0.98
N PHE A 82 -1.16 12.18 -1.32
CA PHE A 82 -1.26 10.87 -1.97
C PHE A 82 -0.47 10.82 -3.29
N LEU A 83 -0.72 11.79 -4.17
CA LEU A 83 -0.03 11.85 -5.47
C LEU A 83 1.47 12.00 -5.30
N TRP A 84 1.89 12.87 -4.37
CA TRP A 84 3.30 13.12 -4.12
C TRP A 84 3.99 11.88 -3.55
N ALA A 85 3.44 11.28 -2.49
CA ALA A 85 4.00 10.08 -1.85
C ALA A 85 4.11 8.92 -2.84
N ARG A 86 3.04 8.67 -3.62
CA ARG A 86 3.05 7.64 -4.67
C ARG A 86 4.09 7.91 -5.76
N THR A 87 4.30 9.17 -6.12
CA THR A 87 5.31 9.55 -7.14
C THR A 87 6.72 9.38 -6.58
N GLU A 88 6.97 9.88 -5.37
CA GLU A 88 8.26 9.78 -4.70
C GLU A 88 8.65 8.33 -4.46
N TRP A 89 7.73 7.52 -3.93
CA TRP A 89 7.96 6.09 -3.73
C TRP A 89 7.96 5.30 -5.05
N GLY A 90 7.47 5.88 -6.15
CA GLY A 90 7.68 5.29 -7.47
C GLY A 90 9.14 5.35 -7.91
N MET A 91 9.90 6.30 -7.36
CA MET A 91 11.32 6.52 -7.62
C MET A 91 12.22 5.95 -6.52
N ASN A 92 11.68 5.72 -5.32
CA ASN A 92 12.39 5.28 -4.11
C ASN A 92 11.60 4.21 -3.35
N THR A 93 12.22 3.34 -2.56
CA THR A 93 11.47 2.35 -1.77
C THR A 93 10.61 3.03 -0.68
N PRO A 94 9.30 2.76 -0.57
CA PRO A 94 8.48 3.25 0.54
C PRO A 94 9.05 2.84 1.91
N PRO A 95 9.02 3.71 2.93
CA PRO A 95 9.61 3.41 4.23
C PRO A 95 8.91 2.23 4.94
N HIS A 96 7.62 2.03 4.66
CA HIS A 96 6.81 0.90 5.14
C HIS A 96 7.46 -0.48 4.95
N ILE A 97 8.20 -0.67 3.86
CA ILE A 97 8.88 -1.95 3.59
C ILE A 97 10.00 -2.19 4.61
N ALA A 98 10.74 -1.15 4.98
CA ALA A 98 11.79 -1.25 6.00
C ALA A 98 11.19 -1.53 7.37
N TRP A 99 10.12 -0.81 7.74
CA TRP A 99 9.43 -1.00 9.01
C TRP A 99 8.86 -2.41 9.17
N LEU A 100 8.16 -2.94 8.14
CA LEU A 100 7.66 -4.32 8.15
C LEU A 100 8.79 -5.35 8.28
N LYS A 101 9.95 -5.11 7.65
CA LYS A 101 11.13 -5.97 7.79
C LYS A 101 11.74 -5.90 9.19
N GLU A 102 11.77 -4.72 9.81
CA GLU A 102 12.25 -4.52 11.19
C GLU A 102 11.34 -5.22 12.21
N ASP A 103 10.03 -5.22 11.98
CA ASP A 103 9.03 -5.96 12.76
C ASP A 103 9.11 -7.49 12.54
N GLY A 104 9.85 -7.94 11.53
CA GLY A 104 9.97 -9.36 11.18
C GLY A 104 8.71 -9.92 10.51
N TYR A 105 7.92 -9.07 9.85
CA TYR A 105 6.74 -9.51 9.11
C TYR A 105 7.13 -10.42 7.95
N GLU A 106 6.48 -11.59 7.90
CA GLU A 106 6.61 -12.53 6.79
C GLU A 106 5.35 -12.45 5.90
N PRO A 107 5.48 -12.07 4.62
CA PRO A 107 4.34 -11.94 3.73
C PRO A 107 3.63 -13.30 3.53
N PRO A 108 2.29 -13.34 3.50
CA PRO A 108 1.55 -14.56 3.26
C PRO A 108 1.76 -15.05 1.82
N VAL A 109 1.73 -16.37 1.66
CA VAL A 109 1.63 -16.99 0.34
C VAL A 109 0.15 -16.97 -0.08
N ILE A 110 -0.14 -16.31 -1.19
CA ILE A 110 -1.50 -16.16 -1.70
C ILE A 110 -1.68 -17.10 -2.90
N ASP A 111 -2.40 -18.20 -2.68
CA ASP A 111 -2.77 -19.17 -3.73
C ASP A 111 -3.79 -18.60 -4.75
#